data_AF-A0A2D4ENN2-F1
#
_entry.id   AF-A0A2D4ENN2-F1
#
_cell.length_a   1.000
_cell.length_b   1.000
_cell.length_c   1.000
_cell.angle_alpha   90.00
_cell.angle_beta   90.00
_cell.angle_gamma   90.00
#
_symmetry.space_group_name_H-M   'P 1'
#
loop_
_entity.id
_entity.type
_entity.pdbx_description
1 polymer ?
#
loop_
_entity_poly.entity_id
_entity_poly.type
_entity_poly.pdbx_seq_one_letter_code
_entity_poly.pdbx_strand_id
1 'polypeptide(L)'
;NITMSKCCLTVLNNLAKGFSEGTASTYDATLKDRAPFTVRNALGIPVRVHTCRSLQVVGFPKRDTSLHELGLDQSLELEYATSESLDRRRVSILRRQDSSLLTLSFGPEGYSEVSAVPVAKPGRRLHGVRAPQSSSSNSVVVQIDAEEGNKVITLRSPLQIKNHFSVPFIIYKFVKDIKQLKPLGVSLPEEEFHVPLDSYRCQLYVQPTGILKGQYEPSTTYISWQEELHRSSEVISMLQCPATDISFLPLLLKATA
;
A
#
# COMPACT_ATOMS: atom_id res chain seq x y z
N ASN A 1 35.40 2.56 11.46
CA ASN A 1 33.99 2.12 11.42
C ASN A 1 33.09 3.32 11.23
N ILE A 2 32.26 3.31 10.19
CA ILE A 2 31.22 4.31 9.94
C ILE A 2 29.89 3.66 10.34
N THR A 3 29.12 4.32 11.21
CA THR A 3 27.77 3.88 11.60
C THR A 3 26.75 4.74 10.88
N MET A 4 25.83 4.11 10.15
CA MET A 4 24.77 4.81 9.41
C MET A 4 23.41 4.26 9.81
N SER A 5 22.40 5.13 9.89
CA SER A 5 21.03 4.69 10.14
C SER A 5 20.44 3.99 8.91
N LYS A 6 19.52 3.06 9.13
CA LYS A 6 18.79 2.38 8.04
C LYS A 6 18.05 3.37 7.14
N CYS A 7 17.48 4.43 7.72
CA CYS A 7 16.86 5.53 6.97
C CYS A 7 17.87 6.21 6.02
N CYS A 8 19.08 6.51 6.49
CA CYS A 8 20.13 7.11 5.67
C CYS A 8 20.55 6.18 4.51
N LEU A 9 20.69 4.88 4.77
CA LEU A 9 20.97 3.89 3.73
C LEU A 9 19.84 3.79 2.70
N THR A 10 18.57 3.82 3.13
CA THR A 10 17.43 3.81 2.22
C THR A 10 17.43 5.05 1.32
N VAL A 11 17.69 6.24 1.87
CA VAL A 11 17.78 7.48 1.09
C VAL A 11 18.92 7.39 0.06
N LEU A 12 20.10 6.92 0.48
CA LEU A 12 21.25 6.76 -0.43
C LEU A 12 20.98 5.73 -1.53
N ASN A 13 20.36 4.60 -1.21
CA ASN A 13 19.98 3.60 -2.19
C ASN A 13 18.96 4.15 -3.19
N ASN A 14 17.97 4.90 -2.72
CA ASN A 14 16.98 5.53 -3.60
C ASN A 14 17.61 6.58 -4.52
N LEU A 15 18.55 7.39 -4.00
CA LEU A 15 19.31 8.35 -4.80
C LEU A 15 20.19 7.63 -5.83
N ALA A 16 20.95 6.62 -5.41
CA ALA A 16 21.80 5.83 -6.30
C ALA A 16 20.99 5.16 -7.40
N LYS A 17 19.82 4.60 -7.07
CA LYS A 17 18.88 4.04 -8.03
C LYS A 17 18.41 5.11 -9.03
N GLY A 18 17.90 6.26 -8.55
CA GLY A 18 17.44 7.35 -9.42
C GLY A 18 18.54 7.95 -10.31
N PHE A 19 19.78 8.05 -9.83
CA PHE A 19 20.92 8.47 -10.65
C PHE A 19 21.31 7.43 -11.70
N SER A 20 21.28 6.15 -11.34
CA SER A 20 21.54 5.05 -12.27
C SER A 20 20.49 5.02 -13.38
N GLU A 21 19.21 5.19 -13.04
CA GLU A 21 18.10 5.32 -13.99
C GLU A 21 18.33 6.49 -14.97
N GLY A 22 18.80 7.64 -14.49
CA GLY A 22 19.06 8.83 -15.31
C GLY A 22 20.31 8.77 -16.19
N THR A 23 21.26 7.86 -15.91
CA THR A 23 22.55 7.74 -16.61
C THR A 23 22.67 6.47 -17.44
N ALA A 24 21.72 5.54 -17.33
CA ALA A 24 21.67 4.35 -18.15
C ALA A 24 21.60 4.71 -19.64
N SER A 25 22.59 4.26 -20.42
CA SER A 25 22.68 4.43 -21.88
C SER A 25 21.63 3.61 -22.64
N THR A 26 20.90 2.75 -21.94
CA THR A 26 19.70 2.02 -22.38
C THR A 26 18.45 2.85 -22.14
N TYR A 27 18.43 4.10 -22.61
CA TYR A 27 17.19 4.88 -22.62
C TYR A 27 16.19 4.19 -23.56
N ASP A 28 15.23 3.49 -22.98
CA ASP A 28 14.16 2.88 -23.74
C ASP A 28 13.15 3.97 -24.14
N ALA A 29 13.09 4.26 -25.44
CA ALA A 29 12.19 5.26 -25.99
C ALA A 29 10.70 4.93 -25.74
N THR A 30 10.37 3.66 -25.41
CA THR A 30 9.03 3.26 -24.99
C THR A 30 8.64 3.79 -23.61
N LEU A 31 9.60 4.22 -22.78
CA LEU A 31 9.31 4.89 -21.49
C LEU A 31 8.62 6.26 -21.67
N LYS A 32 8.72 6.88 -22.86
CA LYS A 32 7.88 8.05 -23.20
C LYS A 32 6.40 7.71 -23.31
N ASP A 33 6.07 6.44 -23.57
CA ASP A 33 4.72 5.95 -23.82
C ASP A 33 4.10 5.33 -22.57
N ARG A 34 4.82 5.29 -21.44
CA ARG A 34 4.26 4.86 -20.16
C ARG A 34 3.37 5.96 -19.57
N ALA A 35 2.23 5.54 -19.03
CA ALA A 35 1.31 6.43 -18.33
C ALA A 35 2.05 7.16 -17.18
N PRO A 36 1.91 8.49 -17.06
CA PRO A 36 2.61 9.28 -16.06
C PRO A 36 2.20 8.98 -14.61
N PHE A 37 1.06 8.31 -14.39
CA PHE A 37 0.65 7.84 -13.08
C PHE A 37 0.05 6.43 -13.15
N THR A 38 0.31 5.63 -12.13
CA THR A 38 -0.36 4.34 -11.91
C THR A 38 -0.98 4.34 -10.53
N VAL A 39 -2.31 4.18 -10.44
CA VAL A 39 -3.02 4.02 -9.17
C VAL A 39 -3.13 2.53 -8.86
N ARG A 40 -2.67 2.09 -7.69
CA ARG A 40 -2.75 0.69 -7.22
C ARG A 40 -3.65 0.60 -5.99
N ASN A 41 -4.55 -0.39 -6.00
CA ASN A 41 -5.41 -0.68 -4.85
C ASN A 41 -4.80 -1.78 -3.98
N ALA A 42 -4.38 -1.42 -2.76
CA ALA A 42 -3.89 -2.32 -1.72
C ALA A 42 -4.70 -2.16 -0.41
N LEU A 43 -5.99 -1.81 -0.51
CA LEU A 43 -6.88 -1.67 0.64
C LEU A 43 -7.59 -2.96 1.03
N GLY A 44 -7.48 -4.02 0.23
CA GLY A 44 -8.17 -5.30 0.48
C GLY A 44 -9.69 -5.23 0.28
N ILE A 45 -10.20 -4.13 -0.29
CA ILE A 45 -11.59 -3.92 -0.69
C ILE A 45 -11.63 -3.15 -2.02
N PRO A 46 -12.71 -3.24 -2.81
CA PRO A 46 -12.87 -2.44 -4.02
C PRO A 46 -12.82 -0.94 -3.75
N VAL A 47 -12.26 -0.18 -4.69
CA VAL A 47 -12.12 1.28 -4.60
C VAL A 47 -12.64 1.94 -5.86
N ARG A 48 -13.52 2.92 -5.68
CA ARG A 48 -13.97 3.80 -6.75
C ARG A 48 -13.01 4.97 -6.88
N VAL A 49 -12.34 5.10 -8.02
CA VAL A 49 -11.38 6.17 -8.30
C VAL A 49 -12.02 7.19 -9.23
N HIS A 50 -11.97 8.45 -8.82
CA HIS A 50 -12.48 9.59 -9.55
C HIS A 50 -11.33 10.43 -10.09
N THR A 51 -11.24 10.52 -11.42
CA THR A 51 -10.24 11.35 -12.09
C THR A 51 -10.72 12.80 -12.17
N CYS A 52 -9.80 13.75 -11.99
CA CYS A 52 -10.08 15.16 -12.21
C CYS A 52 -9.90 15.54 -13.68
N ARG A 53 -10.33 16.74 -14.09
CA ARG A 53 -10.25 17.21 -15.49
C ARG A 53 -8.83 17.24 -16.10
N SER A 54 -7.79 17.18 -15.27
CA SER A 54 -6.39 17.19 -15.72
C SER A 54 -5.80 15.79 -15.91
N LEU A 55 -6.54 14.73 -15.54
CA LEU A 55 -6.15 13.33 -15.66
C LEU A 55 -7.20 12.53 -16.42
N GLN A 56 -6.78 11.61 -17.28
CA GLN A 56 -7.65 10.68 -18.01
C GLN A 56 -7.09 9.26 -17.90
N VAL A 57 -7.95 8.25 -17.92
CA VAL A 57 -7.50 6.86 -17.92
C VAL A 57 -7.00 6.48 -19.31
N VAL A 58 -5.89 5.76 -19.36
CA VAL A 58 -5.34 5.22 -20.62
C VAL A 58 -6.32 4.23 -21.24
N GLY A 59 -6.59 4.37 -22.54
CA GLY A 59 -7.43 3.43 -23.30
C GLY A 59 -8.94 3.64 -23.21
N PHE A 60 -9.44 4.62 -22.44
CA PHE A 60 -10.87 4.96 -22.39
C PHE A 60 -11.18 6.26 -23.15
N PRO A 61 -12.23 6.29 -24.00
CA PRO A 61 -12.65 7.52 -24.67
C PRO A 61 -13.12 8.57 -23.66
N LYS A 62 -12.86 9.87 -23.94
CA LYS A 62 -13.23 11.06 -23.14
C LYS A 62 -14.70 11.15 -22.65
N ARG A 63 -15.59 10.29 -23.16
CA ARG A 63 -17.02 10.26 -22.84
C ARG A 63 -17.38 9.26 -21.74
N ASP A 64 -16.47 8.38 -21.35
CA ASP A 64 -16.73 7.46 -20.25
C ASP A 64 -16.60 8.16 -18.90
N THR A 65 -17.54 7.81 -18.02
CA THR A 65 -17.70 8.32 -16.66
C THR A 65 -16.36 8.46 -15.96
N SER A 66 -16.12 9.60 -15.31
CA SER A 66 -14.92 9.92 -14.52
C SER A 66 -14.81 9.08 -13.23
N LEU A 67 -15.40 7.89 -13.21
CA LEU A 67 -15.50 6.97 -12.10
C LEU A 67 -15.06 5.61 -12.61
N HIS A 68 -14.01 5.07 -12.02
CA HIS A 68 -13.44 3.78 -12.38
C HIS A 68 -13.38 2.89 -11.13
N GLU A 69 -13.85 1.66 -11.23
CA GLU A 69 -13.73 0.68 -10.16
C GLU A 69 -12.39 -0.04 -10.27
N LEU A 70 -11.61 -0.01 -9.19
CA LEU A 70 -10.41 -0.81 -9.01
C LEU A 70 -10.74 -1.95 -8.05
N GLY A 71 -10.67 -3.18 -8.57
CA GLY A 71 -10.70 -4.40 -7.77
C GLY A 71 -9.44 -4.58 -6.93
N LEU A 72 -9.35 -5.74 -6.28
CA LEU A 72 -8.20 -6.13 -5.47
C LEU A 72 -6.97 -6.32 -6.36
N ASP A 73 -5.83 -5.75 -5.94
CA ASP A 73 -4.54 -5.83 -6.62
C ASP A 73 -4.55 -5.34 -8.08
N GLN A 74 -5.60 -4.62 -8.48
CA GLN A 74 -5.69 -3.99 -9.79
C GLN A 74 -5.00 -2.62 -9.80
N SER A 75 -4.52 -2.25 -10.97
CA SER A 75 -3.93 -0.95 -11.25
C SER A 75 -4.67 -0.20 -12.34
N LEU A 76 -4.75 1.12 -12.18
CA LEU A 76 -5.31 2.04 -13.16
C LEU A 76 -4.22 2.97 -13.66
N GLU A 77 -4.01 3.01 -14.97
CA GLU A 77 -3.05 3.90 -15.61
C GLU A 77 -3.72 5.22 -15.99
N LEU A 78 -3.08 6.33 -15.62
CA LEU A 78 -3.58 7.68 -15.87
C LEU A 78 -2.58 8.51 -16.65
N GLU A 79 -3.09 9.25 -17.62
CA GLU A 79 -2.40 10.23 -18.44
C GLU A 79 -2.89 11.65 -18.18
N TYR A 80 -2.08 12.64 -18.58
CA TYR A 80 -2.54 14.02 -18.61
C TYR A 80 -3.66 14.17 -19.63
N ALA A 81 -4.81 14.69 -19.20
CA ALA A 81 -5.92 14.94 -20.09
C ALA A 81 -5.52 15.95 -21.18
N THR A 82 -5.65 15.56 -22.45
CA THR A 82 -5.42 16.43 -23.61
C THR A 82 -6.67 17.29 -23.86
N SER A 83 -7.05 18.15 -22.91
CA SER A 83 -8.07 19.16 -23.23
C SER A 83 -7.43 20.26 -24.08
N GLU A 84 -7.68 20.20 -25.38
CA GLU A 84 -7.45 21.29 -26.33
C GLU A 84 -8.27 22.51 -25.91
N SER A 85 -7.61 23.54 -25.41
CA SER A 85 -7.86 24.86 -25.95
C SER A 85 -6.62 25.28 -26.73
N LEU A 86 -6.81 25.49 -28.03
CA LEU A 86 -5.80 25.85 -29.02
C LEU A 86 -5.04 27.17 -28.72
N ASP A 87 -5.32 27.86 -27.61
CA ASP A 87 -4.78 29.21 -27.34
C ASP A 87 -3.91 29.37 -26.08
N ARG A 88 -3.67 28.32 -25.29
CA ARG A 88 -2.92 28.50 -24.03
C ARG A 88 -1.48 28.01 -24.11
N ARG A 89 -0.63 28.88 -24.69
CA ARG A 89 0.80 29.10 -24.38
C ARG A 89 1.53 27.84 -23.89
N ARG A 90 2.17 27.09 -24.80
CA ARG A 90 3.05 25.91 -24.55
C ARG A 90 3.60 25.88 -23.11
N VAL A 91 2.85 25.30 -22.19
CA VAL A 91 3.27 25.16 -20.80
C VAL A 91 4.19 23.95 -20.78
N SER A 92 5.46 24.13 -20.38
CA SER A 92 6.44 23.06 -20.34
C SER A 92 5.93 21.88 -19.50
N ILE A 93 6.36 20.66 -19.86
CA ILE A 93 6.03 19.42 -19.14
C ILE A 93 6.34 19.57 -17.63
N LEU A 94 7.43 20.27 -17.30
CA LEU A 94 7.81 20.62 -15.92
C LEU A 94 6.71 21.39 -15.17
N ARG A 95 6.09 22.40 -15.81
CA ARG A 95 4.99 23.16 -15.19
C ARG A 95 3.69 22.37 -15.05
N ARG A 96 3.48 21.33 -15.87
CA ARG A 96 2.34 20.42 -15.73
C ARG A 96 2.52 19.48 -14.52
N GLN A 97 3.74 18.99 -14.30
CA GLN A 97 4.07 18.11 -13.17
C GLN A 97 3.97 18.79 -11.79
N ASP A 98 4.21 20.12 -11.73
CA ASP A 98 4.22 20.90 -10.48
C ASP A 98 2.89 21.65 -10.23
N SER A 99 1.83 21.30 -10.98
CA SER A 99 0.54 21.97 -10.87
C SER A 99 -0.25 21.51 -9.64
N SER A 100 -0.74 22.47 -8.84
CA SER A 100 -1.70 22.25 -7.75
C SER A 100 -3.07 21.70 -8.21
N LEU A 101 -3.26 21.55 -9.53
CA LEU A 101 -4.49 21.08 -10.16
C LEU A 101 -4.51 19.56 -10.42
N LEU A 102 -3.42 18.85 -10.09
CA LEU A 102 -3.37 17.40 -10.20
C LEU A 102 -3.90 16.78 -8.91
N THR A 103 -5.19 16.44 -8.93
CA THR A 103 -5.85 15.81 -7.80
C THR A 103 -6.51 14.49 -8.19
N LEU A 104 -6.59 13.57 -7.23
CA LEU A 104 -7.29 12.31 -7.34
C LEU A 104 -8.31 12.24 -6.20
N SER A 105 -9.53 11.80 -6.50
CA SER A 105 -10.51 11.47 -5.46
C SER A 105 -10.76 9.97 -5.50
N PHE A 106 -11.05 9.35 -4.36
CA PHE A 106 -11.38 7.93 -4.32
C PHE A 106 -12.28 7.59 -3.14
N GLY A 107 -13.15 6.59 -3.32
CA GLY A 107 -14.06 6.07 -2.31
C GLY A 107 -13.88 4.57 -2.15
N PRO A 108 -13.27 4.11 -1.04
CA PRO A 108 -13.25 2.68 -0.70
C PRO A 108 -14.67 2.18 -0.42
N GLU A 109 -14.99 0.97 -0.84
CA GLU A 109 -16.34 0.39 -0.65
C GLU A 109 -16.70 0.27 0.84
N GLY A 110 -17.87 0.77 1.22
CA GLY A 110 -18.29 0.80 2.63
C GLY A 110 -17.68 1.92 3.47
N TYR A 111 -16.93 2.84 2.86
CA TYR A 111 -16.32 3.99 3.53
C TYR A 111 -16.63 5.32 2.81
N SER A 112 -16.45 6.43 3.53
CA SER A 112 -16.55 7.79 2.97
C SER A 112 -15.48 8.06 1.91
N GLU A 113 -15.84 8.85 0.90
CA GLU A 113 -14.92 9.31 -0.14
C GLU A 113 -13.83 10.24 0.42
N VAL A 114 -12.62 10.09 -0.10
CA VAL A 114 -11.49 11.01 0.07
C VAL A 114 -11.37 11.84 -1.20
N SER A 115 -11.56 13.15 -1.10
CA SER A 115 -11.56 14.04 -2.25
C SER A 115 -10.29 14.87 -2.37
N ALA A 116 -9.98 15.27 -3.60
CA ALA A 116 -8.97 16.27 -3.94
C ALA A 116 -7.55 15.96 -3.42
N VAL A 117 -7.13 14.69 -3.42
CA VAL A 117 -5.79 14.29 -2.98
C VAL A 117 -4.74 14.80 -3.97
N PRO A 118 -3.78 15.63 -3.55
CA PRO A 118 -2.79 16.18 -4.47
C PRO A 118 -1.77 15.10 -4.88
N VAL A 119 -1.67 14.79 -6.18
CA VAL A 119 -0.78 13.75 -6.71
C VAL A 119 0.51 14.28 -7.35
N ALA A 120 0.70 15.60 -7.32
CA ALA A 120 1.86 16.25 -7.93
C ALA A 120 3.19 15.88 -7.24
N LYS A 121 3.21 15.65 -5.92
CA LYS A 121 4.45 15.44 -5.16
C LYS A 121 4.51 14.01 -4.59
N PRO A 122 5.65 13.32 -4.72
CA PRO A 122 5.91 12.10 -3.97
C PRO A 122 5.77 12.30 -2.47
N GLY A 123 5.43 11.23 -1.76
CA GLY A 123 5.29 11.23 -0.32
C GLY A 123 4.13 10.37 0.18
N ARG A 124 3.97 10.31 1.49
CA ARG A 124 2.94 9.53 2.18
C ARG A 124 2.02 10.47 2.93
N ARG A 125 0.72 10.34 2.72
CA ARG A 125 -0.30 11.15 3.40
C ARG A 125 -1.40 10.28 3.96
N LEU A 126 -1.79 10.56 5.19
CA LEU A 126 -2.88 9.86 5.88
C LEU A 126 -4.19 10.63 5.67
N HIS A 127 -5.24 9.93 5.26
CA HIS A 127 -6.57 10.46 5.07
C HIS A 127 -7.57 9.69 5.93
N GLY A 128 -8.41 10.40 6.68
CA GLY A 128 -9.47 9.78 7.47
C GLY A 128 -10.63 9.30 6.59
N VAL A 129 -11.12 8.10 6.84
CA VAL A 129 -12.31 7.54 6.19
C VAL A 129 -13.24 6.95 7.25
N ARG A 130 -14.55 7.09 7.06
CA ARG A 130 -15.55 6.61 8.01
C ARG A 130 -16.44 5.56 7.36
N ALA A 131 -16.67 4.46 8.07
CA ALA A 131 -17.71 3.52 7.68
C ALA A 131 -19.06 4.04 8.20
N PRO A 132 -20.13 4.08 7.38
CA PRO A 132 -21.43 4.62 7.80
C PRO A 132 -21.99 3.95 9.07
N GLN A 133 -21.68 2.66 9.24
CA GLN A 133 -22.18 1.83 10.34
C GLN A 133 -21.24 1.78 11.56
N SER A 134 -20.13 2.53 11.57
CA SER A 134 -19.15 2.49 12.65
C SER A 134 -18.80 3.90 13.13
N SER A 135 -18.78 4.09 14.45
CA SER A 135 -18.20 5.29 15.08
C SER A 135 -16.67 5.33 15.02
N SER A 136 -16.03 4.24 14.57
CA SER A 136 -14.57 4.17 14.45
C SER A 136 -14.07 4.96 13.24
N SER A 137 -13.13 5.87 13.49
CA SER A 137 -12.45 6.62 12.42
C SER A 137 -11.35 5.75 11.80
N ASN A 138 -11.56 5.27 10.58
CA ASN A 138 -10.55 4.55 9.81
C ASN A 138 -9.67 5.52 9.04
N SER A 139 -8.56 5.01 8.51
CA SER A 139 -7.59 5.85 7.81
C SER A 139 -6.98 5.08 6.66
N VAL A 140 -6.73 5.79 5.57
CA VAL A 140 -6.08 5.32 4.36
C VAL A 140 -4.79 6.10 4.19
N VAL A 141 -3.72 5.42 3.82
CA VAL A 141 -2.48 6.06 3.38
C VAL A 141 -2.48 6.12 1.86
N VAL A 142 -2.28 7.33 1.34
CA VAL A 142 -1.94 7.55 -0.06
C VAL A 142 -0.42 7.67 -0.12
N GLN A 143 0.21 6.67 -0.71
CA GLN A 143 1.65 6.62 -0.91
C GLN A 143 1.96 6.88 -2.38
N ILE A 144 2.75 7.91 -2.65
CA ILE A 144 3.15 8.32 -4.00
C ILE A 144 4.66 8.14 -4.10
N ASP A 145 5.06 7.14 -4.86
CA ASP A 145 6.46 6.86 -5.16
C ASP A 145 6.76 7.22 -6.62
N ALA A 146 7.99 7.66 -6.90
CA ALA A 146 8.44 7.94 -8.25
C ALA A 146 9.34 6.79 -8.70
N GLU A 147 8.94 6.09 -9.76
CA GLU A 147 9.63 4.91 -10.30
C GLU A 147 9.78 5.09 -11.82
N GLU A 148 11.01 5.18 -12.33
CA GLU A 148 11.31 5.22 -13.78
C GLU A 148 10.49 6.26 -14.59
N GLY A 149 10.19 7.43 -14.00
CA GLY A 149 9.39 8.48 -14.64
C GLY A 149 7.86 8.33 -14.50
N ASN A 150 7.40 7.27 -13.85
CA ASN A 150 6.01 7.05 -13.45
C ASN A 150 5.80 7.40 -11.96
N LYS A 151 4.63 7.95 -11.63
CA LYS A 151 4.20 8.14 -10.24
C LYS A 151 3.24 7.03 -9.83
N VAL A 152 3.72 6.12 -8.99
CA VAL A 152 2.92 5.01 -8.46
C VAL A 152 2.19 5.48 -7.21
N ILE A 153 0.87 5.62 -7.33
CA ILE A 153 -0.05 6.01 -6.26
C ILE A 153 -0.65 4.74 -5.66
N THR A 154 -0.11 4.30 -4.52
CA THR A 154 -0.62 3.14 -3.80
C THR A 154 -1.61 3.59 -2.72
N LEU A 155 -2.86 3.14 -2.85
CA LEU A 155 -3.91 3.31 -1.83
C LEU A 155 -3.86 2.10 -0.91
N ARG A 156 -3.51 2.31 0.36
CA ARG A 156 -3.32 1.20 1.33
C ARG A 156 -3.75 1.58 2.73
N SER A 157 -3.93 0.59 3.59
CA SER A 157 -4.09 0.85 5.02
C SER A 157 -2.75 1.31 5.66
N PRO A 158 -2.77 1.88 6.87
CA PRO A 158 -1.56 2.31 7.55
C PRO A 158 -0.64 1.17 7.95
N LEU A 159 -1.18 -0.02 8.21
CA LEU A 159 -0.44 -1.16 8.73
C LEU A 159 0.12 -2.02 7.60
N GLN A 160 1.42 -2.25 7.65
CA GLN A 160 2.13 -3.19 6.79
C GLN A 160 2.87 -4.19 7.65
N ILE A 161 2.87 -5.46 7.24
CA ILE A 161 3.60 -6.54 7.91
C ILE A 161 4.70 -6.97 6.96
N LYS A 162 5.96 -6.73 7.33
CA LYS A 162 7.10 -7.26 6.57
C LYS A 162 7.55 -8.58 7.17
N ASN A 163 7.60 -9.62 6.35
CA ASN A 163 8.11 -10.91 6.78
C ASN A 163 9.62 -10.99 6.54
N HIS A 164 10.39 -11.11 7.63
CA HIS A 164 11.85 -11.24 7.58
C HIS A 164 12.35 -12.68 7.72
N PHE A 165 11.42 -13.65 7.72
CA PHE A 165 11.76 -15.06 7.78
C PHE A 165 11.86 -15.63 6.36
N SER A 166 12.58 -16.73 6.22
CA SER A 166 12.69 -17.50 4.98
C SER A 166 11.46 -18.37 4.67
N VAL A 167 10.40 -18.26 5.47
CA VAL A 167 9.17 -19.06 5.36
C VAL A 167 7.96 -18.13 5.27
N PRO A 168 6.97 -18.42 4.42
CA PRO A 168 5.74 -17.62 4.35
C PRO A 168 4.85 -17.81 5.58
N PHE A 169 4.07 -16.78 5.91
CA PHE A 169 3.07 -16.80 6.99
C PHE A 169 1.69 -16.45 6.50
N ILE A 170 0.67 -17.20 6.91
CA ILE A 170 -0.74 -16.80 6.77
C ILE A 170 -1.05 -15.80 7.87
N ILE A 171 -1.60 -14.65 7.51
CA ILE A 171 -2.08 -13.64 8.46
C ILE A 171 -3.58 -13.86 8.67
N TYR A 172 -4.01 -13.89 9.92
CA TYR A 172 -5.41 -14.05 10.31
C TYR A 172 -5.90 -12.80 11.04
N LYS A 173 -7.19 -12.49 10.87
CA LYS A 173 -7.91 -11.61 11.80
C LYS A 173 -8.79 -12.41 12.73
N PHE A 174 -8.89 -11.96 13.98
CA PHE A 174 -9.92 -12.44 14.88
C PHE A 174 -11.23 -11.70 14.65
N VAL A 175 -12.28 -12.44 14.28
CA VAL A 175 -13.63 -11.91 14.07
C VAL A 175 -14.43 -12.10 15.36
N LYS A 176 -14.73 -10.98 16.05
CA LYS A 176 -15.38 -11.00 17.38
C LYS A 176 -16.76 -11.65 17.36
N ASP A 177 -17.54 -11.43 16.30
CA ASP A 177 -18.94 -11.88 16.21
C ASP A 177 -19.07 -13.41 16.22
N ILE A 178 -18.16 -14.09 15.52
CA ILE A 178 -18.15 -15.55 15.38
C ILE A 178 -17.05 -16.21 16.22
N LYS A 179 -16.23 -15.43 16.93
CA LYS A 179 -15.06 -15.87 17.74
C LYS A 179 -14.13 -16.83 16.97
N GLN A 180 -13.88 -16.55 15.70
CA GLN A 180 -13.03 -17.37 14.83
C GLN A 180 -11.94 -16.55 14.15
N LEU A 181 -10.85 -17.23 13.81
CA LEU A 181 -9.77 -16.69 12.99
C LEU A 181 -10.16 -16.81 11.51
N LYS A 182 -10.20 -15.67 10.82
CA LYS A 182 -10.41 -15.61 9.37
C LYS A 182 -9.09 -15.29 8.67
N PRO A 183 -8.63 -16.08 7.68
CA PRO A 183 -7.42 -15.77 6.93
C PRO A 183 -7.62 -14.49 6.12
N LEU A 184 -6.60 -13.62 6.13
CA LEU A 184 -6.53 -12.39 5.35
C LEU A 184 -5.70 -12.57 4.08
N GLY A 185 -4.62 -13.34 4.16
CA GLY A 185 -3.68 -13.56 3.06
C GLY A 185 -2.37 -14.15 3.55
N VAL A 186 -1.41 -14.26 2.62
CA VAL A 186 -0.07 -14.83 2.89
C VAL A 186 0.97 -13.73 2.76
N SER A 187 1.82 -13.59 3.78
CA SER A 187 3.02 -12.76 3.75
C SER A 187 4.21 -13.61 3.32
N LEU A 188 4.73 -13.34 2.14
CA LEU A 188 5.88 -14.04 1.56
C LEU A 188 7.21 -13.56 2.17
N PRO A 189 8.28 -14.38 2.14
CA PRO A 189 9.61 -13.98 2.61
C PRO A 189 10.09 -12.67 1.98
N GLU A 190 10.59 -11.76 2.81
CA GLU A 190 11.08 -10.42 2.45
C GLU A 190 10.07 -9.46 1.79
N GLU A 191 8.80 -9.85 1.70
CA GLU A 191 7.73 -9.03 1.14
C GLU A 191 6.93 -8.26 2.21
N GLU A 192 6.37 -7.12 1.80
CA GLU A 192 5.47 -6.32 2.60
C GLU A 192 4.02 -6.73 2.33
N PHE A 193 3.35 -7.27 3.35
CA PHE A 193 1.93 -7.54 3.31
C PHE A 193 1.13 -6.29 3.73
N HIS A 194 0.31 -5.77 2.82
CA HIS A 194 -0.62 -4.68 3.11
C HIS A 194 -1.86 -5.21 3.82
N VAL A 195 -2.06 -4.83 5.08
CA VAL A 195 -3.22 -5.33 5.84
C VAL A 195 -4.50 -4.66 5.31
N PRO A 196 -5.59 -5.40 5.04
CA PRO A 196 -6.84 -4.80 4.57
C PRO A 196 -7.41 -3.71 5.48
N LEU A 197 -8.11 -2.74 4.89
CA LEU A 197 -8.68 -1.56 5.58
C LEU A 197 -9.68 -1.95 6.67
N ASP A 198 -10.46 -3.01 6.46
CA ASP A 198 -11.43 -3.53 7.42
C ASP A 198 -10.77 -4.37 8.54
N SER A 199 -9.46 -4.62 8.45
CA SER A 199 -8.77 -5.64 9.24
C SER A 199 -7.56 -5.12 10.00
N TYR A 200 -6.98 -3.98 9.61
CA TYR A 200 -5.76 -3.47 10.26
C TYR A 200 -5.94 -3.14 11.74
N ARG A 201 -7.18 -2.90 12.19
CA ARG A 201 -7.52 -2.69 13.61
C ARG A 201 -7.98 -3.93 14.36
N CYS A 202 -8.01 -5.08 13.71
CA CYS A 202 -8.32 -6.33 14.38
C CYS A 202 -7.08 -6.87 15.11
N GLN A 203 -7.31 -7.82 16.02
CA GLN A 203 -6.24 -8.65 16.54
C GLN A 203 -5.74 -9.56 15.41
N LEU A 204 -4.46 -9.44 15.08
CA LEU A 204 -3.83 -10.15 13.98
C LEU A 204 -2.98 -11.30 14.51
N TYR A 205 -3.19 -12.48 13.94
CA TYR A 205 -2.51 -13.72 14.28
C TYR A 205 -1.75 -14.23 13.07
N VAL A 206 -0.76 -15.09 13.29
CA VAL A 206 0.09 -15.63 12.22
C VAL A 206 0.21 -17.14 12.31
N GLN A 207 0.37 -17.80 11.17
CA GLN A 207 0.64 -19.23 11.09
C GLN A 207 1.67 -19.49 10.00
N PRO A 208 2.77 -20.22 10.26
CA PRO A 208 3.72 -20.57 9.22
C PRO A 208 3.07 -21.49 8.17
N THR A 209 3.44 -21.33 6.91
CA THR A 209 2.90 -22.13 5.80
C THR A 209 4.01 -22.53 4.82
N GLY A 210 3.64 -22.96 3.60
CA GLY A 210 4.58 -23.50 2.63
C GLY A 210 5.11 -24.85 3.09
N ILE A 211 6.43 -24.94 3.28
CA ILE A 211 7.12 -26.14 3.80
C ILE A 211 6.66 -26.55 5.20
N LEU A 212 6.16 -25.59 6.00
CA LEU A 212 5.67 -25.84 7.36
C LEU A 212 4.14 -25.96 7.44
N LYS A 213 3.45 -26.01 6.28
CA LYS A 213 1.99 -26.07 6.23
C LYS A 213 1.48 -27.33 6.93
N GLY A 214 0.57 -27.14 7.88
CA GLY A 214 -0.03 -28.22 8.67
C GLY A 214 0.83 -28.77 9.81
N GLN A 215 2.03 -28.21 10.02
CA GLN A 215 2.90 -28.60 11.14
C GLN A 215 2.66 -27.74 12.39
N TYR A 216 2.09 -26.55 12.22
CA TYR A 216 1.83 -25.60 13.29
C TYR A 216 0.43 -25.02 13.18
N GLU A 217 -0.17 -24.76 14.34
CA GLU A 217 -1.42 -24.03 14.49
C GLU A 217 -1.19 -22.50 14.44
N PRO A 218 -2.24 -21.69 14.24
CA PRO A 218 -2.15 -20.24 14.40
C PRO A 218 -1.58 -19.83 15.77
N SER A 219 -0.96 -18.66 15.82
CA SER A 219 -0.37 -18.14 17.05
C SER A 219 -1.38 -18.07 18.19
N THR A 220 -0.95 -18.32 19.43
CA THR A 220 -1.81 -18.21 20.62
C THR A 220 -2.04 -16.75 21.03
N THR A 221 -1.10 -15.88 20.71
CA THR A 221 -1.13 -14.44 20.93
C THR A 221 -1.20 -13.68 19.61
N TYR A 222 -1.67 -12.43 19.66
CA TYR A 222 -1.76 -11.52 18.52
C TYR A 222 -0.66 -10.46 18.53
N ILE A 223 -0.46 -9.80 17.39
CA ILE A 223 0.48 -8.68 17.25
C ILE A 223 -0.06 -7.47 18.02
N SER A 224 0.57 -7.10 19.14
CA SER A 224 0.12 -6.05 20.07
C SER A 224 0.47 -4.62 19.64
N TRP A 225 0.56 -4.35 18.32
CA TRP A 225 1.05 -3.07 17.81
C TRP A 225 0.21 -1.87 18.25
N GLN A 226 -1.12 -2.00 18.33
CA GLN A 226 -2.00 -0.86 18.66
C GLN A 226 -1.94 -0.42 20.10
N GLU A 227 -1.85 -1.38 21.01
CA GLU A 227 -1.99 -1.17 22.46
C GLU A 227 -0.70 -0.57 23.05
N GLU A 228 0.44 -0.81 22.41
CA GLU A 228 1.76 -0.44 22.91
C GLU A 228 2.38 0.78 22.23
N LEU A 229 1.81 1.26 21.11
CA LEU A 229 2.30 2.46 20.39
C LEU A 229 2.39 3.73 21.24
N HIS A 230 1.54 3.86 22.28
CA HIS A 230 1.56 5.01 23.18
C HIS A 230 2.56 4.85 24.34
N ARG A 231 3.12 3.65 24.53
CA ARG A 231 3.96 3.29 25.69
C ARG A 231 5.44 3.25 25.37
N SER A 232 5.79 2.86 24.14
CA SER A 232 7.19 2.70 23.74
C SER A 232 7.38 3.11 22.28
N SER A 233 8.62 3.51 21.95
CA SER A 233 9.05 3.72 20.57
C SER A 233 9.40 2.42 19.84
N GLU A 234 9.56 1.32 20.59
CA GLU A 234 9.72 -0.04 20.09
C GLU A 234 8.68 -0.95 20.75
N VAL A 235 7.80 -1.53 19.94
CA VAL A 235 6.80 -2.50 20.39
C VAL A 235 7.29 -3.89 20.03
N ILE A 236 7.41 -4.79 21.01
CA ILE A 236 7.89 -6.16 20.80
C ILE A 236 6.81 -7.14 21.23
N SER A 237 6.29 -7.93 20.29
CA SER A 237 5.33 -9.01 20.59
C SER A 237 5.98 -10.37 20.34
N MET A 238 5.91 -11.27 21.32
CA MET A 238 6.28 -12.67 21.16
C MET A 238 5.04 -13.48 20.80
N LEU A 239 5.04 -14.07 19.60
CA LEU A 239 3.96 -14.93 19.11
C LEU A 239 4.42 -16.38 19.19
N GLN A 240 3.53 -17.26 19.63
CA GLN A 240 3.81 -18.69 19.74
C GLN A 240 2.83 -19.47 18.89
N CYS A 241 3.32 -20.15 17.85
CA CYS A 241 2.55 -21.07 17.03
C CYS A 241 2.76 -22.50 17.59
N PRO A 242 1.74 -23.13 18.21
CA PRO A 242 1.84 -24.49 18.70
C PRO A 242 2.12 -25.47 17.56
N ALA A 243 2.94 -26.49 17.79
CA ALA A 243 3.08 -27.58 16.84
C ALA A 243 1.82 -28.46 16.86
N THR A 244 1.41 -28.95 15.69
CA THR A 244 0.28 -29.88 15.55
C THR A 244 0.66 -31.28 16.02
N ASP A 245 1.94 -31.64 15.93
CA ASP A 245 2.50 -32.87 16.48
C ASP A 245 3.33 -32.56 17.74
N ILE A 246 3.08 -33.33 18.81
CA ILE A 246 3.73 -33.23 20.13
C ILE A 246 5.26 -33.40 20.01
N SER A 247 5.73 -34.03 18.94
CA SER A 247 7.14 -34.26 18.63
C SER A 247 7.93 -32.99 18.34
N PHE A 248 7.27 -31.87 18.00
CA PHE A 248 7.92 -30.61 17.67
C PHE A 248 7.74 -29.55 18.76
N LEU A 249 8.77 -28.72 18.94
CA LEU A 249 8.67 -27.52 19.77
C LEU A 249 7.80 -26.46 19.08
N PRO A 250 7.08 -25.63 19.86
CA PRO A 250 6.31 -24.53 19.30
C PRO A 250 7.23 -23.51 18.63
N LEU A 251 6.76 -22.93 17.53
CA LEU A 251 7.50 -21.88 16.82
C LEU A 251 7.29 -20.54 17.53
N LEU A 252 8.39 -19.93 17.97
CA LEU A 252 8.39 -18.61 18.59
C LEU A 252 8.77 -17.55 17.56
N LEU A 253 7.94 -16.53 17.42
CA LEU A 253 8.11 -15.43 16.49
C LEU A 253 8.22 -14.14 17.27
N LYS A 254 9.16 -13.29 16.87
CA LYS A 254 9.32 -11.94 17.40
C LYS A 254 8.81 -10.94 16.37
N ALA A 255 7.71 -10.26 16.68
CA ALA A 255 7.23 -9.12 15.92
C ALA A 255 7.76 -7.83 16.56
N THR A 256 8.22 -6.89 15.74
CA THR A 256 8.73 -5.58 16.16
C THR A 256 8.05 -4.48 15.35
N ALA A 257 7.54 -3.44 16.02
CA ALA A 257 6.92 -2.27 15.40
C ALA A 257 7.49 -0.96 15.95
#